data_AF-A0A5N5X1F9-F1
#
_entry.id   AF-A0A5N5X1F9-F1
#
_cell.length_a   1.000
_cell.length_b   1.000
_cell.length_c   1.000
_cell.angle_alpha   90.00
_cell.angle_beta   90.00
_cell.angle_gamma   90.00
#
_symmetry.space_group_name_H-M   'P 1'
#
loop_
_entity.id
_entity.type
_entity.pdbx_description
1 polymer ?
#
loop_
_entity_poly.entity_id
_entity_poly.type
_entity_poly.pdbx_seq_one_letter_code
_entity_poly.pdbx_strand_id
1 'polypeptide(L)'
;MPARKEQREPWPNLKALYLREEDDDWLRRLSRFEELQVLSLRFASGIPAINRGAIEEIAKCQHLRAIELGLHELDDVEVLLNIARCPPLRKFSVPFFVQQEMEEDLLLGLLRALSYLEFFELGLKFRMDGAILHELACRCPRLTVLELHQTRLCLTLAQIENICRFPQLKVMRVKRLRFKNSRRLIQRRKVKITATEWRRIYPKLQNMPCPADIYSLQTVRDDSNEESEYTASVSSDDEESPREPGVDFNDYASDWFTLQTKLWRALGYGEDLNSPDRIPYIW
;
A
#
# COMPACT_ATOMS: atom_id res chain seq x y z
N MET A 1 46.79 20.77 -28.35
CA MET A 1 45.81 19.85 -27.75
C MET A 1 45.63 20.25 -26.28
N PRO A 2 44.62 21.05 -25.91
CA PRO A 2 44.40 21.36 -24.50
C PRO A 2 43.72 20.16 -23.82
N ALA A 3 44.27 19.75 -22.68
CA ALA A 3 43.71 18.72 -21.82
C ALA A 3 42.28 19.09 -21.41
N ARG A 4 41.32 18.20 -21.66
CA ARG A 4 39.95 18.32 -21.15
C ARG A 4 40.03 18.31 -19.63
N LYS A 5 39.81 19.46 -19.00
CA LYS A 5 39.58 19.55 -17.55
C LYS A 5 38.42 18.60 -17.24
N GLU A 6 38.68 17.58 -16.43
CA GLU A 6 37.62 16.81 -15.77
C GLU A 6 36.71 17.82 -15.08
N GLN A 7 35.52 18.04 -15.63
CA GLN A 7 34.51 18.86 -14.99
C GLN A 7 34.15 18.11 -13.71
N ARG A 8 34.59 18.64 -12.56
CA ARG A 8 34.13 18.19 -11.25
C ARG A 8 32.62 18.09 -11.30
N GLU A 9 32.11 16.96 -10.86
CA GLU A 9 30.68 16.72 -10.91
C GLU A 9 29.95 17.78 -10.07
N PRO A 10 28.84 18.32 -10.59
CA PRO A 10 28.04 19.25 -9.82
C PRO A 10 27.48 18.48 -8.62
N TRP A 11 27.82 18.93 -7.41
CA TRP A 11 27.34 18.40 -6.11
C TRP A 11 27.80 16.98 -5.74
N PRO A 12 29.12 16.75 -5.48
CA PRO A 12 29.64 15.43 -5.11
C PRO A 12 29.09 14.86 -3.78
N ASN A 13 28.58 15.73 -2.89
CA ASN A 13 28.04 15.34 -1.58
C ASN A 13 26.51 15.42 -1.54
N LEU A 14 25.85 15.26 -2.69
CA LEU A 14 24.39 15.32 -2.78
C LEU A 14 23.78 14.12 -2.04
N LYS A 15 23.03 14.39 -0.97
CA LYS A 15 22.38 13.35 -0.15
C LYS A 15 20.91 13.14 -0.47
N ALA A 16 20.25 14.15 -1.02
CA ALA A 16 18.83 14.10 -1.31
C ALA A 16 18.54 14.80 -2.64
N LEU A 17 17.79 14.14 -3.49
CA LEU A 17 17.40 14.62 -4.80
C LEU A 17 15.88 14.49 -4.96
N TYR A 18 15.22 15.63 -5.13
CA TYR A 18 13.77 15.72 -5.36
C TYR A 18 13.55 16.36 -6.71
N LEU A 19 12.96 15.60 -7.61
CA LEU A 19 12.73 16.04 -8.98
C LEU A 19 11.26 15.89 -9.32
N ARG A 20 10.75 16.95 -9.94
CA ARG A 20 9.36 17.08 -10.37
C ARG A 20 9.22 17.20 -11.88
N GLU A 21 10.33 17.49 -12.56
CA GLU A 21 10.41 17.73 -14.00
C GLU A 21 11.26 16.64 -14.66
N GLU A 22 10.88 16.34 -15.90
CA GLU A 22 11.48 15.30 -16.73
C GLU A 22 12.79 15.79 -17.34
N ASP A 23 13.87 15.06 -17.09
CA ASP A 23 15.07 15.10 -17.92
C ASP A 23 15.79 13.76 -17.79
N ASP A 24 15.56 12.86 -18.75
CA ASP A 24 16.12 11.51 -18.74
C ASP A 24 17.67 11.49 -18.71
N ASP A 25 18.32 12.58 -19.11
CA ASP A 25 19.78 12.64 -19.17
C ASP A 25 20.42 12.70 -17.78
N TRP A 26 19.74 13.27 -16.76
CA TRP A 26 20.27 13.25 -15.39
C TRP A 26 20.01 11.89 -14.71
N LEU A 27 18.93 11.17 -15.06
CA LEU A 27 18.66 9.82 -14.54
C LEU A 27 19.80 8.85 -14.88
N ARG A 28 20.36 8.96 -16.08
CA ARG A 28 21.51 8.17 -16.54
C ARG A 28 22.80 8.43 -15.76
N ARG A 29 22.80 9.46 -14.91
CA ARG A 29 23.94 9.93 -14.13
C ARG A 29 23.73 9.76 -12.63
N LEU A 30 22.62 9.15 -12.20
CA LEU A 30 22.29 8.97 -10.79
C LEU A 30 23.37 8.25 -9.99
N SER A 31 23.99 7.21 -10.58
CA SER A 31 25.04 6.42 -9.93
C SER A 31 26.31 7.22 -9.59
N ARG A 32 26.46 8.43 -10.13
CA ARG A 32 27.58 9.33 -9.82
C ARG A 32 27.45 10.00 -8.46
N PHE A 33 26.24 10.12 -7.93
CA PHE A 33 26.01 10.68 -6.61
C PHE A 33 26.24 9.62 -5.53
N GLU A 34 27.51 9.38 -5.19
CA GLU A 34 27.91 8.34 -4.24
C GLU A 34 27.25 8.51 -2.85
N GLU A 35 26.99 9.73 -2.40
CA GLU A 35 26.35 9.98 -1.09
C GLU A 35 24.81 10.00 -1.12
N LEU A 36 24.17 9.69 -2.26
CA LEU A 36 22.72 9.82 -2.40
C LEU A 36 21.96 8.84 -1.49
N GLN A 37 21.13 9.39 -0.61
CA GLN A 37 20.32 8.66 0.36
C GLN A 37 18.82 8.76 0.09
N VAL A 38 18.36 9.86 -0.50
CA VAL A 38 16.95 10.11 -0.78
C VAL A 38 16.77 10.45 -2.25
N LEU A 39 15.90 9.71 -2.93
CA LEU A 39 15.49 9.98 -4.30
C LEU A 39 13.97 10.06 -4.37
N SER A 40 13.45 11.19 -4.87
CA SER A 40 12.02 11.38 -5.08
C SER A 40 11.77 11.89 -6.49
N LEU A 41 11.07 11.08 -7.28
CA LEU A 41 10.70 11.34 -8.66
C LEU A 41 9.19 11.40 -8.73
N ARG A 42 8.63 12.61 -8.63
CA ARG A 42 7.18 12.85 -8.67
C ARG A 42 6.85 13.69 -9.89
N PHE A 43 6.48 13.05 -10.99
CA PHE A 43 6.11 13.75 -12.22
C PHE A 43 4.68 14.29 -12.09
N ALA A 44 4.53 15.61 -12.27
CA ALA A 44 3.31 16.34 -11.90
C ALA A 44 2.16 16.21 -12.92
N SER A 45 2.46 15.98 -14.20
CA SER A 45 1.47 15.74 -15.24
C SER A 45 2.20 15.53 -16.57
N GLY A 46 2.19 14.30 -17.06
CA GLY A 46 2.90 13.85 -18.24
C GLY A 46 2.96 12.32 -18.18
N ILE A 47 3.04 11.64 -19.32
CA ILE A 47 3.32 10.20 -19.34
C ILE A 47 4.84 10.04 -19.48
N PRO A 48 5.61 9.93 -18.38
CA PRO A 48 6.94 9.35 -18.48
C PRO A 48 6.91 7.97 -17.84
N ALA A 49 7.16 6.96 -18.67
CA ALA A 49 7.66 5.69 -18.17
C ALA A 49 9.10 5.92 -17.70
N ILE A 50 9.42 5.62 -16.44
CA ILE A 50 10.82 5.49 -16.05
C ILE A 50 11.38 4.32 -16.86
N ASN A 51 12.25 4.64 -17.82
CA ASN A 51 12.83 3.61 -18.68
C ASN A 51 13.73 2.66 -17.86
N ARG A 52 13.93 1.45 -18.36
CA ARG A 52 14.75 0.42 -17.71
C ARG A 52 16.16 0.90 -17.35
N GLY A 53 16.77 1.76 -18.18
CA GLY A 53 18.10 2.29 -17.94
C GLY A 53 18.17 3.16 -16.68
N ALA A 54 17.16 4.01 -16.44
CA ALA A 54 17.06 4.80 -15.22
C ALA A 54 16.94 3.92 -13.97
N ILE A 55 16.18 2.82 -14.06
CA ILE A 55 16.01 1.85 -12.97
C ILE A 55 17.34 1.14 -12.66
N GLU A 56 18.09 0.76 -13.69
CA GLU A 56 19.42 0.17 -13.54
C GLU A 56 20.41 1.14 -12.87
N GLU A 57 20.32 2.45 -13.15
CA GLU A 57 21.15 3.45 -12.48
C GLU A 57 20.75 3.69 -11.02
N ILE A 58 19.45 3.70 -10.73
CA ILE A 58 18.93 3.73 -9.34
C ILE A 58 19.44 2.51 -8.57
N ALA A 59 19.42 1.33 -9.19
CA ALA A 59 19.88 0.08 -8.58
C ALA A 59 21.36 0.11 -8.16
N LYS A 60 22.17 0.99 -8.78
CA LYS A 60 23.60 1.17 -8.46
C LYS A 60 23.83 2.09 -7.26
N CYS A 61 22.82 2.81 -6.77
CA CYS A 61 22.96 3.77 -5.67
C CYS A 61 23.12 3.05 -4.31
N GLN A 62 24.36 2.90 -3.84
CA GLN A 62 24.69 2.08 -2.67
C GLN A 62 24.33 2.69 -1.30
N HIS A 63 23.95 3.96 -1.26
CA HIS A 63 23.60 4.65 -0.03
C HIS A 63 22.12 5.00 0.07
N LEU A 64 21.33 4.57 -0.93
CA LEU A 64 19.92 4.89 -1.00
C LEU A 64 19.17 4.26 0.19
N ARG A 65 18.36 5.08 0.86
CA ARG A 65 17.54 4.70 2.03
C ARG A 65 16.07 5.01 1.82
N ALA A 66 15.76 6.00 1.00
CA ALA A 66 14.40 6.38 0.68
C ALA A 66 14.26 6.57 -0.83
N ILE A 67 13.29 5.88 -1.40
CA ILE A 67 12.92 6.03 -2.79
C ILE A 67 11.43 6.27 -2.93
N GLU A 68 11.11 7.21 -3.79
CA GLU A 68 9.75 7.52 -4.19
C GLU A 68 9.67 7.73 -5.70
N LEU A 69 8.84 6.91 -6.36
CA LEU A 69 8.69 6.85 -7.81
C LEU A 69 7.21 7.00 -8.17
N GLY A 70 6.79 8.20 -8.55
CA GLY A 70 5.47 8.41 -9.13
C GLY A 70 5.45 7.88 -10.56
N LEU A 71 4.82 6.73 -10.77
CA LEU A 71 4.74 6.07 -12.07
C LEU A 71 3.32 6.14 -12.62
N HIS A 72 3.20 6.48 -13.90
CA HIS A 72 1.92 6.38 -14.61
C HIS A 72 1.70 4.96 -15.12
N GLU A 73 2.72 4.38 -15.76
CA GLU A 73 2.73 3.03 -16.31
C GLU A 73 4.13 2.42 -16.10
N LEU A 74 4.19 1.09 -15.95
CA LEU A 74 5.43 0.35 -15.85
C LEU A 74 5.33 -0.92 -16.72
N ASP A 75 6.07 -0.95 -17.83
CA ASP A 75 5.99 -2.04 -18.80
C ASP A 75 6.30 -3.42 -18.19
N ASP A 76 7.25 -3.45 -17.26
CA ASP A 76 7.72 -4.65 -16.57
C ASP A 76 7.78 -4.38 -15.08
N VAL A 77 6.86 -4.96 -14.30
CA VAL A 77 6.80 -4.75 -12.85
C VAL A 77 7.98 -5.42 -12.12
N GLU A 78 8.62 -6.42 -12.72
CA GLU A 78 9.75 -7.12 -12.10
C GLU A 78 10.95 -6.21 -11.87
N VAL A 79 11.08 -5.13 -12.64
CA VAL A 79 12.15 -4.14 -12.46
C VAL A 79 12.12 -3.49 -11.08
N LEU A 80 10.97 -3.48 -10.39
CA LEU A 80 10.86 -3.01 -9.01
C LEU A 80 11.73 -3.85 -8.06
N LEU A 81 11.97 -5.13 -8.36
CA LEU A 81 12.89 -5.97 -7.59
C LEU A 81 14.33 -5.48 -7.68
N ASN A 82 14.75 -4.93 -8.82
CA ASN A 82 16.10 -4.40 -8.98
C ASN A 82 16.31 -3.20 -8.07
N ILE A 83 15.29 -2.36 -7.91
CA ILE A 83 15.29 -1.22 -6.98
C ILE A 83 15.21 -1.70 -5.54
N ALA A 84 14.36 -2.67 -5.24
CA ALA A 84 14.19 -3.20 -3.89
C ALA A 84 15.45 -3.90 -3.37
N ARG A 85 16.29 -4.42 -4.26
CA ARG A 85 17.61 -5.01 -3.96
C ARG A 85 18.68 -3.96 -3.64
N CYS A 86 18.38 -2.66 -3.76
CA CYS A 86 19.25 -1.62 -3.24
C CYS A 86 19.53 -1.84 -1.74
N PRO A 87 20.66 -1.33 -1.22
CA PRO A 87 20.98 -1.32 0.21
C PRO A 87 19.85 -0.75 1.08
N PRO A 88 19.85 -1.02 2.40
CA PRO A 88 18.64 -1.24 3.19
C PRO A 88 17.67 -0.05 3.15
N LEU A 89 16.74 -0.12 2.20
CA LEU A 89 15.70 0.87 2.02
C LEU A 89 14.79 0.87 3.24
N ARG A 90 14.60 2.08 3.79
CA ARG A 90 13.65 2.38 4.86
C ARG A 90 12.33 2.88 4.30
N LYS A 91 12.35 3.57 3.17
CA LYS A 91 11.16 4.00 2.44
C LYS A 91 11.20 3.47 1.01
N PHE A 92 10.16 2.75 0.63
CA PHE A 92 9.89 2.33 -0.74
C PHE A 92 8.47 2.77 -1.08
N SER A 93 8.35 3.74 -1.97
CA SER A 93 7.07 4.33 -2.38
C SER A 93 6.97 4.34 -3.90
N VAL A 94 5.97 3.65 -4.42
CA VAL A 94 5.66 3.63 -5.84
C VAL A 94 4.16 3.83 -6.02
N PRO A 95 3.67 5.08 -5.90
CA PRO A 95 2.28 5.39 -6.22
C PRO A 95 2.06 5.22 -7.72
N PHE A 96 1.04 4.44 -8.08
CA PHE A 96 0.58 4.26 -9.46
C PHE A 96 -0.75 4.97 -9.66
N PHE A 97 -0.87 5.62 -10.82
CA PHE A 97 -2.11 6.29 -11.23
C PHE A 97 -3.03 5.41 -12.08
N VAL A 98 -2.48 4.36 -12.71
CA VAL A 98 -3.24 3.38 -13.52
C VAL A 98 -3.35 2.04 -12.78
N GLN A 99 -4.47 1.33 -12.99
CA GLN A 99 -4.68 0.01 -12.42
C GLN A 99 -3.83 -1.04 -13.16
N GLN A 100 -2.71 -1.41 -12.56
CA GLN A 100 -1.88 -2.53 -13.02
C GLN A 100 -1.94 -3.67 -12.00
N GLU A 101 -2.15 -4.89 -12.48
CA GLU A 101 -2.17 -6.07 -11.63
C GLU A 101 -0.76 -6.57 -11.31
N MET A 102 -0.57 -7.06 -10.10
CA MET A 102 0.71 -7.62 -9.65
C MET A 102 0.53 -9.07 -9.21
N GLU A 103 1.48 -9.90 -9.64
CA GLU A 103 1.59 -11.29 -9.21
C GLU A 103 2.06 -11.41 -7.75
N GLU A 104 1.58 -12.44 -7.06
CA GLU A 104 1.90 -12.68 -5.64
C GLU A 104 3.40 -12.94 -5.42
N ASP A 105 4.05 -13.67 -6.34
CA ASP A 105 5.48 -13.99 -6.27
C ASP A 105 6.35 -12.72 -6.31
N LEU A 106 5.93 -11.71 -7.06
CA LEU A 106 6.62 -10.43 -7.14
C LEU A 106 6.58 -9.69 -5.82
N LEU A 107 5.40 -9.65 -5.16
CA LEU A 107 5.27 -9.07 -3.83
C LEU A 107 6.18 -9.79 -2.82
N LEU A 108 6.18 -11.12 -2.81
CA LEU A 108 7.04 -11.89 -1.92
C LEU A 108 8.53 -11.62 -2.20
N GLY A 109 8.91 -11.45 -3.47
CA GLY A 109 10.23 -11.01 -3.88
C GLY A 109 10.61 -9.63 -3.32
N LEU A 110 9.69 -8.66 -3.40
CA LEU A 110 9.88 -7.32 -2.84
C LEU A 110 10.06 -7.37 -1.32
N LEU A 111 9.20 -8.10 -0.61
CA LEU A 111 9.27 -8.23 0.85
C LEU A 111 10.55 -8.92 1.34
N ARG A 112 11.10 -9.85 0.54
CA ARG A 112 12.40 -10.47 0.83
C ARG A 112 13.56 -9.47 0.72
N ALA A 113 13.48 -8.54 -0.22
CA ALA A 113 14.51 -7.55 -0.45
C ALA A 113 14.45 -6.39 0.58
N LEU A 114 13.24 -5.99 0.98
CA LEU A 114 12.98 -4.80 1.82
C LEU A 114 12.93 -5.09 3.33
N SER A 115 13.96 -5.73 3.89
CA SER A 115 13.96 -6.16 5.32
C SER A 115 14.05 -5.04 6.36
N TYR A 116 14.45 -3.82 5.98
CA TYR A 116 14.60 -2.66 6.88
C TYR A 116 13.49 -1.62 6.72
N LEU A 117 12.41 -2.00 6.05
CA LEU A 117 11.35 -1.10 5.63
C LEU A 117 10.59 -0.52 6.83
N GLU A 118 10.50 0.79 6.86
CA GLU A 118 9.73 1.60 7.81
C GLU A 118 8.49 2.21 7.14
N PHE A 119 8.55 2.44 5.82
CA PHE A 119 7.46 2.97 4.99
C PHE A 119 7.35 2.17 3.70
N PHE A 120 6.18 1.58 3.45
CA PHE A 120 5.86 0.90 2.21
C PHE A 120 4.63 1.50 1.56
N GLU A 121 4.76 1.96 0.32
CA GLU A 121 3.64 2.38 -0.50
C GLU A 121 3.73 1.74 -1.87
N LEU A 122 2.63 1.13 -2.31
CA LEU A 122 2.54 0.47 -3.61
C LEU A 122 1.14 0.69 -4.21
N GLY A 123 1.09 1.32 -5.38
CA GLY A 123 -0.15 1.61 -6.10
C GLY A 123 -0.70 0.46 -6.95
N LEU A 124 -0.09 -0.73 -6.91
CA LEU A 124 -0.48 -1.87 -7.73
C LEU A 124 -1.73 -2.58 -7.19
N LYS A 125 -2.55 -3.12 -8.09
CA LYS A 125 -3.74 -3.89 -7.77
C LYS A 125 -3.34 -5.34 -7.54
N PHE A 126 -3.59 -5.84 -6.33
CA PHE A 126 -3.44 -7.26 -6.02
C PHE A 126 -4.34 -7.64 -4.86
N ARG A 127 -4.52 -8.95 -4.67
CA ARG A 127 -5.23 -9.50 -3.53
C ARG A 127 -4.20 -9.95 -2.50
N MET A 128 -4.39 -9.52 -1.26
CA MET A 128 -3.59 -9.94 -0.13
C MET A 128 -4.45 -10.81 0.79
N ASP A 129 -3.89 -11.90 1.30
CA ASP A 129 -4.55 -12.75 2.28
C ASP A 129 -3.80 -12.76 3.62
N GLY A 130 -4.22 -13.61 4.55
CA GLY A 130 -3.57 -13.72 5.85
C GLY A 130 -2.14 -14.26 5.82
N ALA A 131 -1.77 -15.07 4.81
CA ALA A 131 -0.42 -15.62 4.70
C ALA A 131 0.56 -14.54 4.24
N ILE A 132 0.21 -13.78 3.20
CA ILE A 132 1.02 -12.65 2.72
C ILE A 132 1.15 -11.58 3.82
N LEU A 133 0.05 -11.28 4.52
CA LEU A 133 0.07 -10.32 5.61
C LEU A 133 0.94 -10.79 6.80
N HIS A 134 0.95 -12.09 7.10
CA HIS A 134 1.85 -12.68 8.09
C HIS A 134 3.31 -12.50 7.65
N GLU A 135 3.63 -12.81 6.40
CA GLU A 135 4.98 -12.65 5.85
C GLU A 135 5.45 -11.19 5.92
N LEU A 136 4.57 -10.23 5.61
CA LEU A 136 4.82 -8.80 5.73
C LEU A 136 5.21 -8.41 7.17
N ALA A 137 4.46 -8.89 8.17
CA ALA A 137 4.74 -8.62 9.58
C ALA A 137 6.08 -9.20 10.03
N CYS A 138 6.39 -10.45 9.64
CA CYS A 138 7.58 -11.11 10.13
C CYS A 138 8.86 -10.60 9.39
N ARG A 139 8.77 -10.21 8.11
CA ARG A 139 9.91 -9.67 7.34
C ARG A 139 10.18 -8.18 7.56
N CYS A 140 9.14 -7.40 7.82
CA CYS A 140 9.25 -5.95 7.98
C CYS A 140 8.84 -5.52 9.40
N PRO A 141 9.55 -5.95 10.46
CA PRO A 141 9.15 -5.68 11.85
C PRO A 141 9.24 -4.19 12.22
N ARG A 142 9.92 -3.38 11.41
CA ARG A 142 10.07 -1.92 11.59
C ARG A 142 8.99 -1.12 10.87
N LEU A 143 8.10 -1.78 10.12
CA LEU A 143 7.11 -1.10 9.30
C LEU A 143 6.19 -0.24 10.17
N THR A 144 6.17 1.05 9.88
CA THR A 144 5.34 2.06 10.55
C THR A 144 4.15 2.48 9.70
N VAL A 145 4.33 2.44 8.37
CA VAL A 145 3.34 2.87 7.38
C VAL A 145 3.24 1.83 6.28
N LEU A 146 2.02 1.39 6.00
CA LEU A 146 1.67 0.48 4.92
C LEU A 146 0.55 1.10 4.08
N GLU A 147 0.85 1.55 2.87
CA GLU A 147 -0.11 2.18 1.96
C GLU A 147 -0.26 1.38 0.67
N LEU A 148 -1.34 0.62 0.58
CA LEU A 148 -1.65 -0.28 -0.52
C LEU A 148 -3.00 0.10 -1.14
N HIS A 149 -3.08 1.30 -1.72
CA HIS A 149 -4.33 1.98 -2.10
C HIS A 149 -5.21 1.18 -3.07
N GLN A 150 -4.64 0.26 -3.85
CA GLN A 150 -5.38 -0.59 -4.79
C GLN A 150 -5.57 -2.05 -4.31
N THR A 151 -5.04 -2.40 -3.14
CA THR A 151 -5.03 -3.78 -2.64
C THR A 151 -6.30 -4.16 -1.91
N ARG A 152 -6.79 -5.37 -2.19
CA ARG A 152 -7.92 -5.99 -1.47
C ARG A 152 -7.38 -6.99 -0.44
N LEU A 153 -7.60 -6.73 0.84
CA LEU A 153 -7.18 -7.64 1.92
C LEU A 153 -8.34 -8.57 2.31
N CYS A 154 -8.16 -9.88 2.13
CA CYS A 154 -9.16 -10.90 2.40
C CYS A 154 -8.70 -11.83 3.53
N LEU A 155 -9.41 -11.82 4.66
CA LEU A 155 -9.03 -12.56 5.87
C LEU A 155 -10.08 -13.59 6.27
N THR A 156 -9.64 -14.69 6.87
CA THR A 156 -10.49 -15.57 7.68
C THR A 156 -10.18 -15.40 9.15
N LEU A 157 -11.09 -15.77 10.05
CA LEU A 157 -10.81 -15.72 11.50
C LEU A 157 -9.60 -16.59 11.87
N ALA A 158 -9.50 -17.78 11.30
CA ALA A 158 -8.37 -18.70 11.52
C ALA A 158 -7.03 -18.10 11.05
N GLN A 159 -7.02 -17.33 9.96
CA GLN A 159 -5.81 -16.62 9.54
C GLN A 159 -5.42 -15.54 10.55
N ILE A 160 -6.38 -14.74 11.01
CA ILE A 160 -6.13 -13.64 11.96
C ILE A 160 -5.49 -14.16 13.25
N GLU A 161 -5.95 -15.30 13.77
CA GLU A 161 -5.39 -15.91 14.98
C GLU A 161 -3.89 -16.24 14.85
N ASN A 162 -3.40 -16.46 13.62
CA ASN A 162 -2.03 -16.89 13.33
C ASN A 162 -1.11 -15.78 12.78
N ILE A 163 -1.62 -14.58 12.51
CA ILE A 163 -0.80 -13.50 11.95
C ILE A 163 0.23 -12.96 12.97
N CYS A 164 1.48 -12.78 12.52
CA CYS A 164 2.55 -12.09 13.26
C CYS A 164 2.08 -10.68 13.67
N ARG A 165 2.52 -10.20 14.83
CA ARG A 165 2.23 -8.83 15.28
C ARG A 165 3.01 -7.81 14.46
N PHE A 166 2.38 -6.68 14.16
CA PHE A 166 3.02 -5.47 13.65
C PHE A 166 3.34 -4.52 14.81
N PRO A 167 4.55 -4.57 15.40
CA PRO A 167 4.83 -3.85 16.65
C PRO A 167 4.89 -2.33 16.49
N GLN A 168 5.15 -1.84 15.28
CA GLN A 168 5.36 -0.41 15.01
C GLN A 168 4.36 0.19 14.02
N LEU A 169 3.48 -0.61 13.41
CA LEU A 169 2.55 -0.12 12.38
C LEU A 169 1.54 0.83 13.00
N LYS A 170 1.56 2.08 12.52
CA LYS A 170 0.68 3.18 12.96
C LYS A 170 -0.36 3.51 11.90
N VAL A 171 0.01 3.37 10.63
CA VAL A 171 -0.83 3.66 9.47
C VAL A 171 -0.91 2.44 8.59
N MET A 172 -2.13 2.06 8.24
CA MET A 172 -2.43 1.07 7.22
C MET A 172 -3.47 1.69 6.30
N ARG A 173 -3.29 1.57 4.98
CA ARG A 173 -4.28 1.92 3.97
C ARG A 173 -4.40 0.78 2.98
N VAL A 174 -5.61 0.31 2.76
CA VAL A 174 -5.95 -0.70 1.74
C VAL A 174 -7.24 -0.27 1.05
N LYS A 175 -7.43 -0.70 -0.21
CA LYS A 175 -8.64 -0.38 -0.98
C LYS A 175 -9.90 -0.90 -0.28
N ARG A 176 -9.86 -2.18 0.12
CA ARG A 176 -10.99 -2.89 0.74
C ARG A 176 -10.46 -3.95 1.71
N LEU A 177 -11.17 -4.14 2.83
CA LEU A 177 -10.93 -5.22 3.80
C LEU A 177 -12.13 -6.17 3.85
N ARG A 178 -11.97 -7.44 3.48
CA ARG A 178 -13.05 -8.44 3.52
C ARG A 178 -12.73 -9.55 4.50
N PHE A 179 -13.73 -9.95 5.28
CA PHE A 179 -13.67 -11.17 6.09
C PHE A 179 -14.53 -12.25 5.43
N LYS A 180 -13.96 -13.43 5.17
CA LYS A 180 -14.74 -14.57 4.66
C LYS A 180 -15.72 -15.05 5.73
N ASN A 181 -16.88 -15.54 5.30
CA ASN A 181 -17.99 -15.97 6.15
C ASN A 181 -18.48 -14.84 7.06
N SER A 182 -18.56 -13.63 6.50
CA SER A 182 -18.91 -12.40 7.21
C SER A 182 -20.20 -12.55 8.02
N ARG A 183 -21.23 -13.18 7.44
CA ARG A 183 -22.52 -13.47 8.10
C ARG A 183 -22.36 -14.18 9.44
N ARG A 184 -21.44 -15.14 9.53
CA ARG A 184 -21.17 -15.89 10.77
C ARG A 184 -20.44 -15.06 11.81
N LEU A 185 -19.67 -14.05 11.40
CA LEU A 185 -18.85 -13.20 12.26
C LEU A 185 -19.61 -12.01 12.85
N ILE A 186 -20.74 -11.61 12.25
CA ILE A 186 -21.60 -10.48 12.71
C ILE A 186 -22.12 -10.67 14.15
N GLN A 187 -22.13 -11.91 14.66
CA GLN A 187 -22.52 -12.21 16.03
C GLN A 187 -21.63 -11.46 17.04
N ARG A 188 -22.25 -10.80 18.04
CA ARG A 188 -21.55 -9.91 18.98
C ARG A 188 -20.31 -10.54 19.64
N ARG A 189 -20.36 -11.83 19.99
CA ARG A 189 -19.21 -12.55 20.57
C ARG A 189 -18.04 -12.66 19.58
N LYS A 190 -18.32 -12.97 18.32
CA LYS A 190 -17.30 -13.11 17.27
C LYS A 190 -16.71 -11.77 16.85
N VAL A 191 -17.52 -10.72 16.75
CA VAL A 191 -17.00 -9.35 16.56
C VAL A 191 -16.01 -8.98 17.66
N LYS A 192 -16.32 -9.29 18.93
CA LYS A 192 -15.39 -9.03 20.05
C LYS A 192 -14.08 -9.81 19.90
N ILE A 193 -14.15 -11.09 19.55
CA ILE A 193 -12.96 -11.92 19.31
C ILE A 193 -12.13 -11.32 18.16
N THR A 194 -12.75 -11.02 17.02
CA THR A 194 -12.07 -10.38 15.89
C THR A 194 -11.44 -9.05 16.28
N ALA A 195 -12.10 -8.22 17.09
CA ALA A 195 -11.54 -6.96 17.58
C ALA A 195 -10.34 -7.16 18.51
N THR A 196 -10.38 -8.17 19.39
CA THR A 196 -9.25 -8.53 20.26
C THR A 196 -8.05 -8.98 19.43
N GLU A 197 -8.26 -9.87 18.47
CA GLU A 197 -7.21 -10.35 17.58
C GLU A 197 -6.66 -9.24 16.69
N TRP A 198 -7.53 -8.34 16.21
CA TRP A 198 -7.11 -7.17 15.46
C TRP A 198 -6.15 -6.29 16.28
N ARG A 199 -6.45 -6.01 17.56
CA ARG A 199 -5.55 -5.27 18.47
C ARG A 199 -4.27 -6.05 18.80
N ARG A 200 -4.34 -7.39 18.86
CA ARG A 200 -3.15 -8.25 19.05
C ARG A 200 -2.16 -8.05 17.91
N ILE A 201 -2.66 -8.08 16.67
CA ILE A 201 -1.88 -7.90 15.45
C ILE A 201 -1.41 -6.45 15.31
N TYR A 202 -2.29 -5.47 15.55
CA TYR A 202 -2.06 -4.04 15.27
C TYR A 202 -2.16 -3.17 16.53
N PRO A 203 -1.23 -3.31 17.48
CA PRO A 203 -1.30 -2.63 18.78
C PRO A 203 -1.18 -1.10 18.74
N LYS A 204 -0.59 -0.54 17.67
CA LYS A 204 -0.30 0.89 17.54
C LYS A 204 -1.04 1.53 16.36
N LEU A 205 -1.89 0.78 15.68
CA LEU A 205 -2.62 1.28 14.52
C LEU A 205 -3.59 2.37 14.99
N GLN A 206 -3.45 3.55 14.41
CA GLN A 206 -4.15 4.75 14.87
C GLN A 206 -5.48 4.96 14.13
N ASN A 207 -5.53 4.56 12.87
CA ASN A 207 -6.63 4.86 11.96
C ASN A 207 -7.20 3.61 11.32
N MET A 208 -8.41 3.74 10.80
CA MET A 208 -9.06 2.69 10.05
C MET A 208 -8.33 2.41 8.73
N PRO A 209 -8.11 1.13 8.35
CA PRO A 209 -7.39 0.79 7.13
C PRO A 209 -8.05 1.20 5.80
N CYS A 210 -9.36 1.41 5.77
CA CYS A 210 -10.12 1.60 4.53
C CYS A 210 -11.14 2.75 4.68
N PRO A 211 -10.70 4.01 4.86
CA PRO A 211 -11.60 5.16 5.14
C PRO A 211 -12.64 5.40 4.03
N ALA A 212 -12.34 5.02 2.78
CA ALA A 212 -13.29 5.09 1.68
C ALA A 212 -14.56 4.26 1.90
N ASP A 213 -14.49 3.16 2.67
CA ASP A 213 -15.66 2.34 3.02
C ASP A 213 -16.66 3.13 3.92
N ILE A 214 -16.25 4.27 4.50
CA ILE A 214 -17.11 5.15 5.31
C ILE A 214 -17.98 6.07 4.45
N TYR A 215 -17.56 6.47 3.26
CA TYR A 215 -18.45 7.29 2.43
C TYR A 215 -19.66 6.49 1.93
N SER A 216 -19.54 5.16 1.89
CA SER A 216 -20.69 4.25 1.76
C SER A 216 -21.58 4.20 3.02
N LEU A 217 -21.11 4.65 4.20
CA LEU A 217 -21.95 4.81 5.41
C LEU A 217 -22.89 6.01 5.32
N GLN A 218 -22.49 7.10 4.66
CA GLN A 218 -23.30 8.33 4.63
C GLN A 218 -24.45 8.23 3.62
N THR A 219 -24.20 7.66 2.45
CA THR A 219 -25.26 7.43 1.45
C THR A 219 -26.37 6.50 1.95
N VAL A 220 -26.04 5.48 2.77
CA VAL A 220 -27.05 4.58 3.35
C VAL A 220 -27.78 5.20 4.54
N ARG A 221 -27.15 6.14 5.25
CA ARG A 221 -27.73 6.77 6.44
C ARG A 221 -28.71 7.90 6.12
N ASP A 222 -28.51 8.61 5.01
CA ASP A 222 -29.45 9.62 4.53
C ASP A 222 -30.67 9.02 3.83
N ASP A 223 -30.60 7.77 3.35
CA ASP A 223 -31.74 7.02 2.79
C ASP A 223 -32.53 6.19 3.82
N SER A 224 -32.11 6.15 5.09
CA SER A 224 -32.72 5.30 6.12
C SER A 224 -33.54 6.06 7.15
N ASN A 225 -34.25 7.10 6.71
CA ASN A 225 -35.26 7.78 7.54
C ASN A 225 -36.72 7.58 7.08
N GLU A 226 -36.99 6.66 6.16
CA GLU A 226 -38.35 6.19 5.90
C GLU A 226 -38.37 4.66 5.85
N GLU A 227 -39.23 4.07 6.70
CA GLU A 227 -39.67 2.69 6.58
C GLU A 227 -40.28 2.49 5.18
N SER A 228 -39.52 1.98 4.22
CA SER A 228 -40.10 1.50 2.97
C SER A 228 -39.37 0.27 2.43
N GLU A 229 -40.20 -0.65 1.96
CA GLU A 229 -39.85 -1.95 1.41
C GLU A 229 -38.97 -1.82 0.15
N TYR A 230 -37.97 -2.71 0.07
CA TYR A 230 -37.34 -3.23 -1.15
C TYR A 230 -37.42 -2.38 -2.43
N THR A 231 -36.29 -1.77 -2.82
CA THR A 231 -35.74 -1.96 -4.17
C THR A 231 -34.23 -1.73 -4.15
N ALA A 232 -33.48 -2.76 -4.53
CA ALA A 232 -32.05 -2.68 -4.74
C ALA A 232 -31.77 -1.84 -6.00
N SER A 233 -31.29 -0.61 -5.82
CA SER A 233 -30.68 0.14 -6.91
C SER A 233 -29.31 -0.47 -7.20
N VAL A 234 -29.29 -1.31 -8.23
CA VAL A 234 -28.09 -1.89 -8.82
C VAL A 234 -27.31 -0.76 -9.52
N SER A 235 -26.30 -0.22 -8.83
CA SER A 235 -25.19 0.44 -9.51
C SER A 235 -24.34 -0.66 -10.14
N SER A 236 -24.65 -0.95 -11.41
CA SER A 236 -23.92 -1.85 -12.28
C SER A 236 -22.67 -1.12 -12.79
N ASP A 237 -21.58 -1.18 -12.02
CA ASP A 237 -20.23 -0.95 -12.58
C ASP A 237 -19.12 -1.63 -11.74
N ASP A 238 -19.43 -2.81 -11.18
CA ASP A 238 -18.38 -3.77 -10.83
C ASP A 238 -18.26 -4.71 -12.03
N GLU A 239 -17.36 -4.38 -12.97
CA GLU A 239 -16.85 -5.31 -13.99
C GLU A 239 -16.65 -6.70 -13.37
N GLU A 240 -17.46 -7.63 -13.86
CA GLU A 240 -17.50 -9.03 -13.48
C GLU A 240 -16.16 -9.66 -13.82
N SER A 241 -15.24 -9.69 -12.86
CA SER A 241 -14.00 -10.47 -13.00
C SER A 241 -14.37 -11.94 -13.17
N PRO A 242 -13.70 -12.68 -14.08
CA PRO A 242 -14.05 -14.07 -14.38
C PRO A 242 -14.01 -14.92 -13.12
N ARG A 243 -15.04 -15.76 -12.95
CA ARG A 243 -15.14 -16.72 -11.85
C ARG A 243 -13.96 -17.71 -11.92
N GLU A 244 -12.97 -17.52 -11.05
CA GLU A 244 -11.91 -18.50 -10.85
C GLU A 244 -12.35 -19.66 -9.94
N PRO A 245 -11.88 -20.89 -10.20
CA PRO A 245 -12.27 -22.06 -9.42
C PRO A 245 -11.50 -22.12 -8.10
N GLY A 246 -12.21 -22.17 -6.97
CA GLY A 246 -11.63 -22.67 -5.72
C GLY A 246 -12.14 -22.07 -4.42
N VAL A 247 -12.85 -20.92 -4.41
CA VAL A 247 -13.43 -20.38 -3.17
C VAL A 247 -14.72 -19.62 -3.47
N ASP A 248 -15.85 -20.15 -2.99
CA ASP A 248 -17.17 -19.52 -3.07
C ASP A 248 -17.23 -18.28 -2.14
N PHE A 249 -17.32 -17.09 -2.72
CA PHE A 249 -17.47 -15.81 -2.01
C PHE A 249 -18.95 -15.38 -1.98
N ASN A 250 -19.84 -16.24 -1.49
CA ASN A 250 -21.28 -15.95 -1.37
C ASN A 250 -21.63 -15.04 -0.16
N ASP A 251 -20.73 -14.14 0.23
CA ASP A 251 -21.01 -13.16 1.28
C ASP A 251 -21.70 -11.94 0.65
N TYR A 252 -22.99 -11.74 0.96
CA TYR A 252 -23.79 -10.63 0.44
C TYR A 252 -23.11 -9.29 0.77
N ALA A 253 -23.24 -8.31 -0.13
CA ALA A 253 -22.56 -7.03 0.03
C ALA A 253 -22.91 -6.31 1.36
N SER A 254 -24.09 -6.59 1.91
CA SER A 254 -24.58 -6.05 3.18
C SER A 254 -23.93 -6.70 4.41
N ASP A 255 -23.57 -7.98 4.36
CA ASP A 255 -23.06 -8.73 5.52
C ASP A 255 -21.62 -8.32 5.86
N TRP A 256 -20.75 -8.19 4.85
CA TRP A 256 -19.37 -7.73 5.07
C TRP A 256 -19.33 -6.30 5.60
N PHE A 257 -20.20 -5.43 5.08
CA PHE A 257 -20.30 -4.04 5.51
C PHE A 257 -20.81 -3.92 6.96
N THR A 258 -21.82 -4.71 7.31
CA THR A 258 -22.35 -4.79 8.68
C THR A 258 -21.28 -5.24 9.66
N LEU A 259 -20.50 -6.27 9.30
CA LEU A 259 -19.40 -6.77 10.12
C LEU A 259 -18.32 -5.70 10.33
N GLN A 260 -17.84 -5.07 9.25
CA GLN A 260 -16.84 -4.02 9.31
C GLN A 260 -17.28 -2.88 10.23
N THR A 261 -18.50 -2.35 10.05
CA THR A 261 -19.03 -1.26 10.87
C THR A 261 -19.03 -1.61 12.36
N LYS A 262 -19.46 -2.84 12.70
CA LYS A 262 -19.43 -3.33 14.09
C LYS A 262 -18.01 -3.48 14.62
N LEU A 263 -17.07 -3.94 13.79
CA LEU A 263 -15.66 -4.11 14.14
C LEU A 263 -14.98 -2.76 14.39
N TRP A 264 -15.16 -1.78 13.50
CA TRP A 264 -14.60 -0.43 13.63
C TRP A 264 -15.11 0.29 14.86
N ARG A 265 -16.42 0.21 15.13
CA ARG A 265 -16.99 0.71 16.38
C ARG A 265 -16.40 0.00 17.61
N ALA A 266 -16.21 -1.33 17.55
CA ALA A 266 -15.60 -2.07 18.64
C ALA A 266 -14.12 -1.74 18.85
N LEU A 267 -13.44 -1.22 17.82
CA LEU A 267 -12.04 -0.79 17.84
C LEU A 267 -11.87 0.70 18.21
N GLY A 268 -12.92 1.51 18.09
CA GLY A 268 -12.88 2.96 18.35
C GLY A 268 -12.53 3.80 17.12
N TYR A 269 -12.46 3.20 15.92
CA TYR A 269 -12.23 3.92 14.68
C TYR A 269 -13.55 4.57 14.23
N GLY A 270 -13.71 5.87 14.46
CA GLY A 270 -14.92 6.60 14.09
C GLY A 270 -15.22 7.86 14.91
N GLU A 271 -14.50 8.10 16.00
CA GLU A 271 -14.69 9.31 16.83
C GLU A 271 -13.92 10.54 16.28
N ASP A 272 -12.86 10.33 15.50
CA ASP A 272 -11.96 11.37 14.98
C ASP A 272 -11.94 11.45 13.43
N LEU A 273 -13.10 11.50 12.78
CA LEU A 273 -13.18 11.63 11.30
C LEU A 273 -12.73 13.01 10.76
N ASN A 274 -12.39 13.96 11.65
CA ASN A 274 -12.02 15.34 11.31
C ASN A 274 -10.51 15.63 11.35
N SER A 275 -9.66 14.61 11.40
CA SER A 275 -8.21 14.79 11.21
C SER A 275 -7.86 14.57 9.73
N PRO A 276 -7.78 15.63 8.90
CA PRO A 276 -7.18 15.48 7.58
C PRO A 276 -5.72 15.07 7.76
N ASP A 277 -5.31 14.04 7.03
CA ASP A 277 -3.95 13.62 6.68
C ASP A 277 -2.86 14.56 7.19
N ARG A 278 -2.44 14.36 8.44
CA ARG A 278 -1.28 15.01 9.02
C ARG A 278 -0.39 14.00 9.70
N ILE A 279 0.08 13.04 8.92
CA ILE A 279 1.44 12.57 9.13
C ILE A 279 2.22 13.07 7.93
N PRO A 280 2.80 14.29 7.99
CA PRO A 280 3.87 14.62 7.07
C PRO A 280 4.96 13.58 7.35
N TYR A 281 5.10 12.64 6.41
CA TYR A 281 6.17 11.68 6.41
C TYR A 281 7.47 12.46 6.13
N ILE A 282 8.08 13.03 7.17
CA ILE A 282 9.35 13.73 7.06
C ILE A 282 10.43 12.65 6.92
N TRP A 283 11.01 12.55 5.73
CA TRP A 283 12.12 11.67 5.35
C TRP A 283 13.23 12.50 4.73
#